data_AF-D8SUS4-F1
#
_entry.id   AF-D8SUS4-F1
#
_cell.length_a   1.000
_cell.length_b   1.000
_cell.length_c   1.000
_cell.angle_alpha   90.00
_cell.angle_beta   90.00
_cell.angle_gamma   90.00
#
_symmetry.space_group_name_H-M   'P 1'
#
loop_
_entity.id
_entity.type
_entity.pdbx_description
1 polymer ?
#
loop_
_entity_poly.entity_id
_entity_poly.type
_entity_poly.pdbx_seq_one_letter_code
_entity_poly.pdbx_strand_id
1 'polypeptide(L)'
;MPEAYLNRLKVPDMEIGSVPLHLAYKFFKERPSLFSFIPSKKQVDLAKTIIKKEQGGKAAQQFQGVPVFTSHCLSILVVGPSGARWFRPHFFKKEELDGVIRSSMEHHYQSLIRNRRARRHNQVSDFPSDMAEDDLEMLESQDIQDFVEDMDEWSSVLESIMAKAAQMYFQDTLDRAIFGNKWCRMLAGIQPSFPILVDSFERRVTSETENAVVSHHEQKKPHKGPKTRRS
;
A
#
# COMPACT_ATOMS: atom_id res chain seq x y z
N MET A 1 -6.04 23.39 16.07
CA MET A 1 -4.56 23.47 15.93
C MET A 1 -4.11 24.89 15.57
N PRO A 2 -4.72 25.61 14.61
CA PRO A 2 -4.37 27.01 14.34
C PRO A 2 -4.68 27.93 15.52
N GLU A 3 -5.93 27.97 15.98
CA GLU A 3 -6.40 28.88 17.05
C GLU A 3 -5.62 28.75 18.37
N ALA A 4 -5.32 27.51 18.80
CA ALA A 4 -4.55 27.27 20.02
C ALA A 4 -3.09 27.78 19.94
N TYR A 5 -2.52 27.86 18.74
CA TYR A 5 -1.21 28.46 18.51
C TYR A 5 -1.31 29.98 18.46
N LEU A 6 -2.34 30.52 17.80
CA LEU A 6 -2.59 31.97 17.72
C LEU A 6 -2.84 32.60 19.10
N ASN A 7 -3.62 31.92 19.95
CA ASN A 7 -3.88 32.36 21.32
C ASN A 7 -2.60 32.46 22.17
N ARG A 8 -1.52 31.75 21.80
CA ARG A 8 -0.21 31.87 22.46
C ARG A 8 0.59 33.06 21.98
N LEU A 9 0.41 33.48 20.73
CA LEU A 9 1.17 34.57 20.12
C LEU A 9 0.70 35.95 20.62
N LYS A 10 -0.54 36.08 21.12
CA LYS A 10 -1.11 37.33 21.67
C LYS A 10 -0.96 38.54 20.72
N VAL A 11 -0.96 38.31 19.42
CA VAL A 11 -0.89 39.38 18.41
C VAL A 11 -2.32 39.81 18.07
N PRO A 12 -2.67 41.11 18.18
CA PRO A 12 -3.99 41.61 17.78
C PRO A 12 -4.16 41.53 16.25
N ASP A 13 -5.41 41.42 15.79
CA ASP A 13 -5.81 41.46 14.37
C ASP A 13 -5.23 40.38 13.46
N MET A 14 -5.13 39.14 13.97
CA MET A 14 -4.56 38.03 13.22
C MET A 14 -5.63 37.19 12.51
N GLU A 15 -5.46 36.98 11.20
CA GLU A 15 -6.34 36.15 10.38
C GLU A 15 -5.73 34.78 10.08
N ILE A 16 -6.57 33.75 10.01
CA ILE A 16 -6.18 32.41 9.56
C ILE A 16 -6.48 32.30 8.06
N GLY A 17 -5.44 32.25 7.24
CA GLY A 17 -5.53 31.93 5.82
C GLY A 17 -5.18 30.48 5.51
N SER A 18 -5.63 30.00 4.35
CA SER A 18 -5.15 28.76 3.74
C SER A 18 -4.28 29.11 2.54
N VAL A 19 -3.10 28.49 2.46
CA VAL A 19 -2.19 28.67 1.33
C VAL A 19 -1.71 27.31 0.82
N PRO A 20 -1.67 27.08 -0.50
CA PRO A 20 -1.04 25.90 -1.07
C PRO A 20 0.42 25.76 -0.63
N LEU A 21 0.84 24.54 -0.31
CA LEU A 21 2.19 24.27 0.20
C LEU A 21 3.30 24.76 -0.75
N HIS A 22 3.09 24.68 -2.06
CA HIS A 22 4.08 25.15 -3.05
C HIS A 22 4.34 26.67 -2.96
N LEU A 23 3.30 27.47 -2.68
CA LEU A 23 3.44 28.91 -2.46
C LEU A 23 4.06 29.20 -1.09
N ALA A 24 3.63 28.50 -0.05
CA ALA A 24 4.25 28.62 1.28
C ALA A 24 5.74 28.33 1.24
N TYR A 25 6.14 27.28 0.51
CA TYR A 25 7.54 26.93 0.34
C TYR A 25 8.34 27.96 -0.47
N LYS A 26 7.72 28.55 -1.50
CA LYS A 26 8.33 29.66 -2.24
C LYS A 26 8.64 30.84 -1.31
N PHE A 27 7.68 31.26 -0.48
CA PHE A 27 7.89 32.35 0.48
C PHE A 27 8.94 32.01 1.54
N PHE A 28 8.93 30.77 2.04
CA PHE A 28 9.97 30.28 2.95
C PHE A 28 11.38 30.36 2.33
N LYS A 29 11.53 29.98 1.06
CA LYS A 29 12.82 30.09 0.35
C LYS A 29 13.26 31.53 0.15
N GLU A 30 12.34 32.41 -0.25
CA GLU A 30 12.67 33.81 -0.54
C GLU A 30 12.98 34.60 0.74
N ARG A 31 12.29 34.30 1.86
CA ARG A 31 12.41 35.04 3.12
C ARG A 31 12.37 34.10 4.33
N PRO A 32 13.41 33.28 4.56
CA PRO A 32 13.42 32.26 5.61
C PRO A 32 13.36 32.82 7.03
N SER A 33 13.70 34.09 7.23
CA SER A 33 13.56 34.77 8.53
C SER A 33 12.12 35.14 8.88
N LEU A 34 11.24 35.23 7.88
CA LEU A 34 9.84 35.64 8.06
C LEU A 34 8.87 34.47 8.11
N PHE A 35 9.26 33.32 7.57
CA PHE A 35 8.40 32.14 7.47
C PHE A 35 9.07 30.95 8.15
N SER A 36 8.29 30.19 8.90
CA SER A 36 8.72 28.93 9.48
C SER A 36 7.62 27.88 9.34
N PHE A 37 8.01 26.64 9.10
CA PHE A 37 7.07 25.53 9.13
C PHE A 37 6.89 25.05 10.56
N ILE A 38 5.63 24.99 11.00
CA ILE A 38 5.27 24.53 12.34
C ILE A 38 4.59 23.18 12.19
N PRO A 39 5.26 22.07 12.52
CA PRO A 39 4.67 20.75 12.41
C PRO A 39 3.63 20.49 13.49
N SER A 40 2.71 19.57 13.19
CA SER A 40 1.79 19.05 14.20
C SER A 40 2.54 18.27 15.26
N LYS A 41 2.38 18.66 16.54
CA LYS A 41 2.99 17.96 17.69
C LYS A 41 2.70 16.46 17.66
N LYS A 42 1.47 16.07 17.33
CA LYS A 42 1.06 14.65 17.21
C LYS A 42 1.95 13.89 16.22
N GLN A 43 2.21 14.46 15.05
CA GLN A 43 3.02 13.81 14.02
C GLN A 43 4.50 13.79 14.40
N VAL A 44 5.00 14.82 15.10
CA VAL A 44 6.38 14.83 15.63
C VAL A 44 6.58 13.74 16.67
N ASP A 45 5.63 13.56 17.58
CA ASP A 45 5.72 12.53 18.63
C ASP A 45 5.69 11.12 18.01
N LEU A 46 4.86 10.89 16.98
CA LEU A 46 4.84 9.64 16.21
C LEU A 46 6.16 9.39 15.47
N ALA A 47 6.69 10.41 14.79
CA ALA A 47 7.98 10.37 14.10
C ALA A 47 9.12 9.99 15.06
N LYS A 48 9.22 10.67 16.21
CA LYS A 48 10.23 10.37 17.22
C LYS A 48 10.11 8.97 17.79
N THR A 49 8.89 8.46 17.96
CA THR A 49 8.64 7.09 18.41
C THR A 49 9.20 6.07 17.42
N ILE A 50 8.97 6.26 16.13
CA ILE A 50 9.49 5.40 15.07
C ILE A 50 11.01 5.49 15.01
N ILE A 51 11.58 6.71 14.96
CA ILE A 51 13.03 6.91 14.92
C ILE A 51 13.71 6.30 16.15
N LYS A 52 13.12 6.44 17.34
CA LYS A 52 13.66 5.85 18.57
C LYS A 52 13.74 4.33 18.47
N LYS A 53 12.73 3.69 17.86
CA LYS A 53 12.68 2.24 17.68
C LYS A 53 13.72 1.76 16.66
N GLU A 54 13.87 2.46 15.54
CA GLU A 54 14.70 2.01 14.42
C GLU A 54 16.16 2.47 14.52
N GLN A 55 16.42 3.66 15.07
CA GLN A 55 17.73 4.35 15.08
C GLN A 55 18.22 4.75 16.48
N GLY A 56 17.41 4.53 17.51
CA GLY A 56 17.74 4.81 18.90
C GLY A 56 17.38 6.21 19.40
N GLY A 57 17.50 6.41 20.72
CA GLY A 57 17.03 7.61 21.41
C GLY A 57 17.74 8.91 21.00
N LYS A 58 19.04 8.85 20.70
CA LYS A 58 19.83 10.02 20.25
C LYS A 58 19.30 10.57 18.92
N ALA A 59 19.03 9.69 17.95
CA ALA A 59 18.47 10.08 16.65
C ALA A 59 17.09 10.72 16.79
N ALA A 60 16.24 10.17 17.68
CA ALA A 60 14.91 10.73 17.94
C ALA A 60 14.96 12.14 18.57
N GLN A 61 15.95 12.41 19.43
CA GLN A 61 16.15 13.74 20.02
C GLN A 61 16.66 14.76 19.00
N GLN A 62 17.47 14.32 18.04
CA GLN A 62 18.05 15.17 16.99
C GLN A 62 17.09 15.43 15.82
N PHE A 63 15.91 14.82 15.79
CA PHE A 63 14.92 15.04 14.74
C PHE A 63 14.42 16.50 14.73
N GLN A 64 14.52 17.15 13.57
CA GLN A 64 14.11 18.53 13.34
C GLN A 64 13.33 18.63 12.01
N GLY A 65 12.41 19.61 11.94
CA GLY A 65 11.61 19.89 10.74
C GLY A 65 10.23 19.23 10.75
N VAL A 66 9.52 19.34 9.63
CA VAL A 66 8.20 18.73 9.45
C VAL A 66 8.33 17.25 9.11
N PRO A 67 7.77 16.34 9.93
CA PRO A 67 7.84 14.91 9.67
C PRO A 67 7.03 14.52 8.45
N VAL A 68 7.65 13.65 7.65
CA VAL A 68 7.05 13.03 6.48
C VAL A 68 7.26 11.53 6.59
N PHE A 69 6.18 10.78 6.38
CA PHE A 69 6.14 9.33 6.50
C PHE A 69 6.10 8.69 5.13
N THR A 70 6.87 7.63 4.94
CA THR A 70 6.85 6.82 3.72
C THR A 70 7.20 5.36 4.03
N SER A 71 7.19 4.50 3.00
CA SER A 71 7.61 3.11 3.12
C SER A 71 8.39 2.66 1.88
N HIS A 72 9.39 1.81 2.07
CA HIS A 72 10.12 1.20 0.95
C HIS A 72 9.22 0.34 0.07
N CYS A 73 8.18 -0.25 0.66
CA CYS A 73 7.26 -1.17 0.01
C CYS A 73 6.09 -0.46 -0.70
N LEU A 74 6.09 0.87 -0.74
CA LEU A 74 5.05 1.65 -1.41
C LEU A 74 5.66 2.49 -2.54
N SER A 75 5.26 2.14 -3.77
CA SER A 75 5.57 2.89 -4.98
C SER A 75 4.35 2.89 -5.89
N ILE A 76 4.05 4.04 -6.48
CA ILE A 76 2.95 4.21 -7.42
C ILE A 76 3.51 4.54 -8.80
N LEU A 77 2.91 3.99 -9.84
CA LEU A 77 3.21 4.37 -11.21
C LEU A 77 2.31 5.54 -11.59
N VAL A 78 2.90 6.66 -11.98
CA VAL A 78 2.16 7.82 -12.49
C VAL A 78 2.45 7.95 -13.98
N VAL A 79 1.39 7.88 -14.77
CA VAL A 79 1.44 8.05 -16.23
C VAL A 79 1.12 9.51 -16.53
N GLY A 80 2.06 10.22 -17.14
CA GLY A 80 1.88 11.59 -17.59
C GLY A 80 2.22 11.77 -19.07
N PRO A 81 2.10 13.00 -19.59
CA PRO A 81 2.40 13.31 -20.99
C PRO A 81 3.83 12.95 -21.42
N SER A 82 4.77 12.93 -20.48
CA SER A 82 6.18 12.58 -20.70
C SER A 82 6.51 11.11 -20.43
N GLY A 83 5.50 10.26 -20.23
CA GLY A 83 5.65 8.82 -19.98
C GLY A 83 5.29 8.40 -18.56
N ALA A 84 5.55 7.13 -18.24
CA ALA A 84 5.27 6.52 -16.96
C ALA A 84 6.48 6.59 -16.02
N ARG A 85 6.29 7.03 -14.78
CA ARG A 85 7.35 7.12 -13.77
C ARG A 85 6.90 6.55 -12.44
N TRP A 86 7.80 5.83 -11.77
CA TRP A 86 7.60 5.34 -10.42
C TRP A 86 7.85 6.46 -9.41
N PHE A 87 6.88 6.68 -8.53
CA PHE A 87 6.94 7.65 -7.45
C PHE A 87 6.76 6.95 -6.10
N ARG A 88 7.54 7.39 -5.12
CA ARG A 88 7.34 6.99 -3.73
C ARG A 88 6.50 8.07 -3.04
N PRO A 89 5.26 7.76 -2.62
CA PRO A 89 4.41 8.73 -1.97
C PRO A 89 4.93 9.05 -0.56
N HIS A 90 4.66 10.27 -0.14
CA HIS A 90 5.11 10.87 1.11
C HIS A 90 3.92 11.52 1.80
N PHE A 91 3.70 11.16 3.06
CA PHE A 91 2.50 11.56 3.79
C PHE A 91 2.89 12.43 4.99
N PHE A 92 2.20 13.55 5.19
CA PHE A 92 2.37 14.37 6.40
C PHE A 92 1.67 13.76 7.62
N LYS A 93 0.69 12.88 7.39
CA LYS A 93 -0.02 12.15 8.44
C LYS A 93 0.33 10.68 8.36
N LYS A 94 0.86 10.12 9.43
CA LYS A 94 1.16 8.68 9.52
C LYS A 94 -0.09 7.83 9.26
N GLU A 95 -1.25 8.31 9.70
CA GLU A 95 -2.53 7.60 9.57
C GLU A 95 -2.93 7.38 8.10
N GLU A 96 -2.56 8.31 7.21
CA GLU A 96 -2.82 8.19 5.76
C GLU A 96 -1.95 7.11 5.14
N LEU A 97 -0.65 7.06 5.48
CA LEU A 97 0.25 5.98 5.07
C LEU A 97 -0.24 4.61 5.57
N ASP A 98 -0.56 4.52 6.87
CA ASP A 98 -1.11 3.30 7.47
C ASP A 98 -2.42 2.90 6.78
N GLY A 99 -3.25 3.87 6.41
CA GLY A 99 -4.46 3.72 5.62
C GLY A 99 -4.21 3.03 4.29
N VAL A 100 -3.31 3.59 3.49
CA VAL A 100 -2.97 3.07 2.15
C VAL A 100 -2.38 1.66 2.24
N ILE A 101 -1.43 1.44 3.17
CA ILE A 101 -0.83 0.11 3.37
C ILE A 101 -1.93 -0.89 3.76
N ARG A 102 -2.78 -0.56 4.72
CA ARG A 102 -3.86 -1.45 5.18
C ARG A 102 -4.83 -1.80 4.06
N SER A 103 -5.27 -0.82 3.28
CA SER A 103 -6.19 -1.05 2.16
C SER A 103 -5.56 -1.92 1.07
N SER A 104 -4.28 -1.70 0.75
CA SER A 104 -3.54 -2.53 -0.20
C SER A 104 -3.42 -3.97 0.27
N MET A 105 -3.15 -4.19 1.56
CA MET A 105 -3.08 -5.54 2.13
C MET A 105 -4.42 -6.25 2.08
N GLU A 106 -5.50 -5.56 2.47
CA GLU A 106 -6.83 -6.15 2.44
C GLU A 106 -7.22 -6.52 1.02
N HIS A 107 -6.95 -5.65 0.04
CA HIS A 107 -7.15 -5.96 -1.38
C HIS A 107 -6.36 -7.20 -1.83
N HIS A 108 -5.11 -7.34 -1.40
CA HIS A 108 -4.28 -8.50 -1.71
C HIS A 108 -4.89 -9.80 -1.16
N TYR A 109 -5.27 -9.83 0.12
CA TYR A 109 -5.87 -11.03 0.71
C TYR A 109 -7.24 -11.36 0.12
N GLN A 110 -8.07 -10.36 -0.18
CA GLN A 110 -9.33 -10.58 -0.89
C GLN A 110 -9.09 -11.16 -2.29
N SER A 111 -8.06 -10.70 -2.99
CA SER A 111 -7.67 -11.26 -4.29
C SER A 111 -7.17 -12.70 -4.16
N LEU A 112 -6.39 -13.01 -3.12
CA LEU A 112 -5.94 -14.38 -2.84
C LEU A 112 -7.12 -15.32 -2.57
N ILE A 113 -8.09 -14.91 -1.75
CA ILE A 113 -9.30 -15.68 -1.46
C ILE A 113 -10.05 -15.96 -2.77
N ARG A 114 -10.28 -14.92 -3.59
CA ARG A 114 -10.97 -15.06 -4.89
C ARG A 114 -10.24 -16.01 -5.83
N ASN A 115 -8.92 -15.86 -5.96
CA ASN A 115 -8.12 -16.70 -6.85
C ASN A 115 -8.07 -18.17 -6.38
N ARG A 116 -8.00 -18.42 -5.07
CA ARG A 116 -8.06 -19.79 -4.52
C ARG A 116 -9.43 -20.41 -4.75
N ARG A 117 -10.49 -19.66 -4.52
CA ARG A 117 -11.86 -20.10 -4.79
C ARG A 117 -12.05 -20.43 -6.28
N ALA A 118 -11.64 -19.54 -7.18
CA ALA A 118 -11.70 -19.77 -8.62
C ALA A 118 -10.89 -21.01 -9.04
N ARG A 119 -9.69 -21.20 -8.49
CA ARG A 119 -8.87 -22.39 -8.77
C ARG A 119 -9.55 -23.69 -8.29
N ARG A 120 -10.19 -23.67 -7.12
CA ARG A 120 -10.93 -24.84 -6.61
C ARG A 120 -12.17 -25.13 -7.46
N HIS A 121 -12.92 -24.12 -7.88
CA HIS A 121 -14.04 -24.29 -8.81
C HIS A 121 -13.59 -24.81 -10.19
N ASN A 122 -12.44 -24.36 -10.70
CA ASN A 122 -11.93 -24.87 -11.97
C ASN A 122 -11.41 -26.32 -11.87
N GLN A 123 -10.93 -26.77 -10.70
CA GLN A 123 -10.57 -28.18 -10.46
C GLN A 123 -11.79 -29.10 -10.32
N VAL A 124 -13.00 -28.54 -10.22
CA VAL A 124 -14.24 -29.32 -10.31
C VAL A 124 -14.56 -29.64 -11.78
N SER A 125 -14.02 -28.91 -12.77
CA SER A 125 -14.23 -29.23 -14.20
C SER A 125 -13.35 -30.37 -14.74
N ASP A 126 -12.42 -30.92 -13.95
CA ASP A 126 -11.81 -32.22 -14.21
C ASP A 126 -12.80 -33.32 -13.77
N PHE A 127 -14.01 -33.25 -14.31
CA PHE A 127 -14.95 -34.36 -14.32
C PHE A 127 -14.32 -35.48 -15.15
N PRO A 128 -14.59 -36.76 -14.86
CA PRO A 128 -14.23 -37.82 -15.80
C PRO A 128 -14.78 -37.42 -17.19
N SER A 129 -13.91 -37.41 -18.21
CA SER A 129 -14.24 -36.92 -19.56
C SER A 129 -15.36 -37.69 -20.27
N ASP A 130 -15.90 -38.72 -19.61
CA ASP A 130 -16.96 -39.59 -20.09
C ASP A 130 -18.35 -39.17 -19.58
N MET A 131 -18.47 -38.09 -18.80
CA MET A 131 -19.78 -37.53 -18.45
C MET A 131 -20.27 -36.55 -19.51
N ALA A 132 -21.39 -36.88 -20.14
CA ALA A 132 -22.10 -35.97 -21.03
C ALA A 132 -22.64 -34.77 -20.23
N GLU A 133 -22.66 -33.58 -20.84
CA GLU A 133 -23.19 -32.37 -20.20
C GLU A 133 -24.67 -32.53 -19.78
N ASP A 134 -25.41 -33.41 -20.46
CA ASP A 134 -26.80 -33.78 -20.16
C ASP A 134 -26.97 -34.48 -18.79
N ASP A 135 -25.98 -35.27 -18.34
CA ASP A 135 -26.04 -35.98 -17.05
C ASP A 135 -25.77 -35.04 -15.86
N LEU A 136 -25.08 -33.92 -16.11
CA LEU A 136 -24.77 -32.91 -15.09
C LEU A 136 -25.98 -32.01 -14.81
N GLU A 137 -26.78 -31.67 -15.83
CA GLU A 137 -28.04 -30.90 -15.67
C GLU A 137 -29.11 -31.68 -14.89
N MET A 138 -29.13 -33.02 -14.99
CA MET A 138 -30.04 -33.85 -14.18
C MET A 138 -29.69 -33.83 -12.68
N LEU A 139 -28.39 -33.73 -12.34
CA LEU A 139 -27.92 -33.67 -10.95
C LEU A 139 -28.21 -32.34 -10.24
N GLU A 140 -28.57 -31.28 -10.98
CA GLU A 140 -28.97 -29.99 -10.40
C GLU A 140 -30.47 -29.93 -10.03
N SER A 141 -31.28 -30.90 -10.44
CA SER A 141 -32.72 -30.96 -10.16
C SER A 141 -33.04 -31.72 -8.88
N GLN A 142 -34.16 -31.38 -8.23
CA GLN A 142 -34.62 -31.86 -6.90
C GLN A 142 -34.79 -33.40 -6.77
N ASP A 143 -34.50 -34.18 -7.81
CA ASP A 143 -34.76 -35.62 -7.94
C ASP A 143 -33.53 -36.49 -7.62
N ILE A 144 -32.47 -35.92 -7.02
CA ILE A 144 -31.21 -36.63 -6.66
C ILE A 144 -31.47 -37.86 -5.78
N GLN A 145 -32.53 -37.83 -4.96
CA GLN A 145 -32.79 -38.90 -3.98
C GLN A 145 -33.30 -40.19 -4.64
N ASP A 146 -34.12 -40.07 -5.69
CA ASP A 146 -34.68 -41.23 -6.42
C ASP A 146 -33.67 -41.78 -7.45
N PHE A 147 -32.81 -40.92 -8.03
CA PHE A 147 -31.74 -41.35 -8.95
C PHE A 147 -30.58 -42.09 -8.24
N VAL A 148 -30.29 -41.73 -6.98
CA VAL A 148 -29.25 -42.38 -6.16
C VAL A 148 -29.63 -43.79 -5.72
N GLU A 149 -30.93 -44.07 -5.52
CA GLU A 149 -31.41 -45.40 -5.13
C GLU A 149 -31.33 -46.42 -6.29
N ASP A 150 -31.46 -45.97 -7.53
CA ASP A 150 -31.51 -46.87 -8.71
C ASP A 150 -30.13 -47.30 -9.24
N MET A 151 -29.02 -46.67 -8.79
CA MET A 151 -27.68 -46.92 -9.32
C MET A 151 -26.62 -47.04 -8.20
N ASP A 152 -26.59 -48.21 -7.56
CA ASP A 152 -25.67 -48.57 -6.46
C ASP A 152 -24.18 -48.37 -6.81
N GLU A 153 -23.83 -48.44 -8.11
CA GLU A 153 -22.47 -48.26 -8.65
C GLU A 153 -22.03 -46.78 -8.70
N TRP A 154 -22.96 -45.83 -8.66
CA TRP A 154 -22.73 -44.38 -8.78
C TRP A 154 -22.82 -43.62 -7.45
N SER A 155 -23.34 -44.28 -6.41
CA SER A 155 -23.36 -43.79 -5.03
C SER A 155 -21.96 -43.34 -4.56
N SER A 156 -20.93 -44.15 -4.84
CA SER A 156 -19.54 -43.87 -4.48
C SER A 156 -18.96 -42.64 -5.19
N VAL A 157 -19.37 -42.40 -6.45
CA VAL A 157 -18.95 -41.25 -7.25
C VAL A 157 -19.62 -39.99 -6.72
N LEU A 158 -20.92 -40.03 -6.40
CA LEU A 158 -21.66 -38.92 -5.82
C LEU A 158 -21.22 -38.58 -4.40
N GLU A 159 -20.93 -39.58 -3.56
CA GLU A 159 -20.31 -39.37 -2.25
C GLU A 159 -18.94 -38.70 -2.37
N SER A 160 -18.13 -39.08 -3.36
CA SER A 160 -16.84 -38.44 -3.62
C SER A 160 -16.99 -36.99 -4.08
N ILE A 161 -18.02 -36.68 -4.89
CA ILE A 161 -18.36 -35.31 -5.32
C ILE A 161 -18.82 -34.48 -4.13
N MET A 162 -19.73 -35.00 -3.30
CA MET A 162 -20.20 -34.32 -2.10
C MET A 162 -19.08 -34.11 -1.07
N ALA A 163 -18.21 -35.10 -0.87
CA ALA A 163 -17.04 -34.97 0.00
C ALA A 163 -16.07 -33.91 -0.53
N LYS A 164 -15.84 -33.86 -1.84
CA LYS A 164 -14.98 -32.86 -2.49
C LYS A 164 -15.61 -31.46 -2.44
N ALA A 165 -16.93 -31.35 -2.59
CA ALA A 165 -17.67 -30.10 -2.42
C ALA A 165 -17.67 -29.60 -0.97
N ALA A 166 -17.85 -30.51 0.01
CA ALA A 166 -17.76 -30.20 1.43
C ALA A 166 -16.34 -29.77 1.84
N GLN A 167 -15.32 -30.48 1.35
CA GLN A 167 -13.92 -30.12 1.55
C GLN A 167 -13.62 -28.73 0.96
N MET A 168 -14.14 -28.45 -0.23
CA MET A 168 -13.99 -27.16 -0.90
C MET A 168 -14.68 -26.02 -0.12
N TYR A 169 -15.92 -26.22 0.33
CA TYR A 169 -16.65 -25.27 1.16
C TYR A 169 -15.95 -25.01 2.49
N PHE A 170 -15.42 -26.07 3.12
CA PHE A 170 -14.63 -25.97 4.34
C PHE A 170 -13.35 -25.15 4.10
N GLN A 171 -12.62 -25.42 3.01
CA GLN A 171 -11.44 -24.64 2.64
C GLN A 171 -11.77 -23.18 2.33
N ASP A 172 -12.90 -22.87 1.69
CA ASP A 172 -13.37 -21.50 1.49
C ASP A 172 -13.66 -20.78 2.81
N THR A 173 -14.32 -21.48 3.73
CA THR A 173 -14.65 -20.95 5.05
C THR A 173 -13.39 -20.68 5.87
N LEU A 174 -12.42 -21.60 5.81
CA LEU A 174 -11.10 -21.43 6.43
C LEU A 174 -10.32 -20.28 5.79
N ASP A 175 -10.25 -20.20 4.46
CA ASP A 175 -9.56 -19.12 3.75
C ASP A 175 -10.19 -17.77 4.12
N ARG A 176 -11.53 -17.68 4.20
CA ARG A 176 -12.23 -16.46 4.59
C ARG A 176 -12.01 -16.10 6.07
N ALA A 177 -11.98 -17.07 6.96
CA ALA A 177 -11.72 -16.83 8.38
C ALA A 177 -10.27 -16.39 8.63
N ILE A 178 -9.30 -17.10 8.04
CA ILE A 178 -7.88 -16.85 8.23
C ILE A 178 -7.44 -15.59 7.48
N PHE A 179 -7.76 -15.48 6.19
CA PHE A 179 -7.31 -14.36 5.34
C PHE A 179 -8.28 -13.18 5.30
N GLY A 180 -9.54 -13.32 5.71
CA GLY A 180 -10.50 -12.22 5.74
C GLY A 180 -10.49 -11.40 7.03
N ASN A 181 -9.85 -11.90 8.10
CA ASN A 181 -9.76 -11.20 9.37
C ASN A 181 -8.30 -10.89 9.74
N LYS A 182 -7.99 -9.61 9.96
CA LYS A 182 -6.66 -9.15 10.40
C LYS A 182 -6.17 -9.86 11.67
N TRP A 183 -7.05 -10.15 12.62
CA TRP A 183 -6.66 -10.80 13.87
C TRP A 183 -6.21 -12.25 13.64
N CYS A 184 -6.95 -13.00 12.83
CA CYS A 184 -6.57 -14.35 12.43
C CYS A 184 -5.25 -14.36 11.62
N ARG A 185 -5.05 -13.40 10.70
CA ARG A 185 -3.77 -13.23 9.98
C ARG A 185 -2.60 -12.94 10.92
N MET A 186 -2.83 -12.16 11.97
CA MET A 186 -1.82 -11.83 12.97
C MET A 186 -1.45 -13.06 13.82
N LEU A 187 -2.44 -13.83 14.28
CA LEU A 187 -2.21 -15.07 15.04
C LEU A 187 -1.51 -16.15 14.22
N ALA A 188 -1.86 -16.27 12.93
CA ALA A 188 -1.21 -17.21 12.03
C ALA A 188 0.22 -16.78 11.64
N GLY A 189 0.68 -15.59 12.04
CA GLY A 189 1.98 -15.04 11.66
C GLY A 189 2.09 -14.64 10.18
N ILE A 190 0.97 -14.57 9.46
CA ILE A 190 0.94 -14.31 8.01
C ILE A 190 0.83 -12.82 7.72
N GLN A 191 0.41 -12.00 8.68
CA GLN A 191 0.28 -10.54 8.51
C GLN A 191 1.67 -9.88 8.41
N PRO A 192 2.10 -9.39 7.23
CA PRO A 192 3.38 -8.71 7.09
C PRO A 192 3.38 -7.36 7.81
N SER A 193 4.54 -6.99 8.34
CA SER A 193 4.81 -5.66 8.88
C SER A 193 5.62 -4.86 7.86
N PHE A 194 5.13 -3.68 7.51
CA PHE A 194 5.83 -2.80 6.58
C PHE A 194 6.61 -1.74 7.38
N PRO A 195 7.95 -1.67 7.22
CA PRO A 195 8.74 -0.66 7.90
C PRO A 195 8.32 0.73 7.39
N ILE A 196 8.09 1.63 8.34
CA ILE A 196 7.78 3.04 8.08
C ILE A 196 9.07 3.82 8.23
N LEU A 197 9.35 4.63 7.22
CA LEU A 197 10.46 5.57 7.22
C LEU A 197 9.94 6.95 7.59
N VAL A 198 10.77 7.67 8.34
CA VAL A 198 10.51 9.05 8.74
C VAL A 198 11.60 9.93 8.16
N ASP A 199 11.20 11.01 7.50
CA ASP A 199 12.08 12.03 6.96
C ASP A 199 11.60 13.43 7.35
N SER A 200 12.40 14.46 7.08
CA SER A 200 12.01 15.87 7.20
C SER A 200 11.69 16.45 5.83
N PHE A 201 10.55 17.13 5.73
CA PHE A 201 10.13 17.82 4.51
C PHE A 201 11.23 18.75 3.99
N GLU A 202 11.81 19.57 4.87
CA GLU A 202 12.82 20.57 4.53
C GLU A 202 14.07 19.90 3.94
N ARG A 203 14.56 18.82 4.56
CA ARG A 203 15.71 18.05 4.05
C ARG A 203 15.44 17.42 2.68
N ARG A 204 14.22 16.94 2.45
CA ARG A 204 13.85 16.34 1.16
C ARG A 204 13.81 17.37 0.05
N VAL A 205 13.19 18.53 0.29
CA VAL A 205 13.09 19.53 -0.76
C VAL A 205 14.46 20.15 -1.06
N THR A 206 15.35 20.30 -0.08
CA THR A 206 16.74 20.74 -0.35
C THR A 206 17.50 19.72 -1.20
N SER A 207 17.48 18.44 -0.82
CA SER A 207 18.18 17.38 -1.55
C SER A 207 17.64 17.16 -2.97
N GLU A 208 16.32 17.22 -3.18
CA GLU A 208 15.72 17.16 -4.51
C GLU A 208 16.13 18.35 -5.38
N THR A 209 16.23 19.55 -4.81
CA THR A 209 16.69 20.73 -5.55
C THR A 209 18.17 20.66 -5.90
N GLU A 210 19.03 20.17 -5.01
CA GLU A 210 20.45 19.94 -5.29
C GLU A 210 20.65 18.92 -6.42
N ASN A 211 19.94 17.79 -6.35
CA ASN A 211 19.99 16.76 -7.39
C ASN A 211 19.47 17.28 -8.75
N ALA A 212 18.44 18.12 -8.77
CA ALA A 212 17.93 18.74 -10.00
C ALA A 212 18.93 19.74 -10.60
N VAL A 213 19.65 20.50 -9.76
CA VAL A 213 20.70 21.44 -10.20
C VAL A 213 21.91 20.69 -10.76
N VAL A 214 22.34 19.59 -10.12
CA VAL A 214 23.43 18.74 -10.62
C VAL A 214 23.07 18.13 -11.97
N SER A 215 21.84 17.60 -12.11
CA SER A 215 21.33 17.05 -13.37
C SER A 215 21.31 18.09 -14.50
N HIS A 216 20.90 19.33 -14.20
CA HIS A 216 20.91 20.43 -15.18
C HIS A 216 22.32 20.94 -15.51
N HIS A 217 23.28 20.85 -14.57
CA HIS A 217 24.66 21.24 -14.82
C HIS A 217 25.40 20.20 -15.68
N GLU A 218 25.09 18.92 -15.51
CA GLU A 218 25.67 17.83 -16.28
C GLU A 218 25.19 17.84 -17.75
N GLN A 219 23.95 18.25 -18.00
CA GLN A 219 23.42 18.45 -19.36
C GLN A 219 24.00 19.69 -20.08
N LYS A 220 24.62 20.63 -19.36
CA LYS A 220 25.25 21.84 -19.95
C LYS A 220 26.75 21.71 -20.21
N LYS A 221 27.38 20.57 -19.92
CA LYS A 221 28.79 20.37 -20.29
C LYS A 221 28.90 20.27 -21.82
N PRO A 222 29.66 21.15 -22.49
CA PRO A 222 29.87 21.04 -23.92
C PRO A 222 30.61 19.74 -24.21
N HIS A 223 30.04 18.95 -25.12
CA HIS A 223 30.63 17.73 -25.64
C HIS A 223 31.98 18.09 -26.29
N LYS A 224 33.08 17.84 -25.58
CA LYS A 224 34.42 17.96 -26.17
C LYS A 224 34.60 16.78 -27.11
N GLY A 225 34.42 17.04 -28.40
CA GLY A 225 34.68 16.09 -29.47
C GLY A 225 36.10 15.51 -29.38
N PRO A 226 36.32 14.28 -29.90
CA PRO A 226 37.57 13.58 -29.76
C PRO A 226 38.70 14.35 -30.47
N LYS A 227 39.78 14.62 -29.73
CA LYS A 227 41.02 15.16 -30.30
C LYS A 227 41.62 14.11 -31.23
N THR A 228 41.51 14.33 -32.53
CA THR A 228 42.23 13.59 -33.56
C THR A 228 43.73 13.84 -33.39
N ARG A 229 44.46 12.82 -32.93
CA ARG A 229 45.92 12.75 -32.96
C ARG A 229 46.32 12.63 -34.43
N ARG A 230 46.88 13.69 -35.03
CA ARG A 230 47.62 13.58 -36.29
C ARG A 230 49.01 13.06 -35.98
N SER A 231 49.35 11.94 -36.60
CA SER A 231 50.72 11.47 -36.83
C SER A 231 51.20 12.05 -38.16
#